data_AF-A0A7Y0GIJ5-F1
#
_entry.id   AF-A0A7Y0GIJ5-F1
#
_cell.length_a   1.000
_cell.length_b   1.000
_cell.length_c   1.000
_cell.angle_alpha   90.00
_cell.angle_beta   90.00
_cell.angle_gamma   90.00
#
_symmetry.space_group_name_H-M   'P 1'
#
loop_
_entity.id
_entity.type
_entity.pdbx_description
1 polymer ?
#
loop_
_entity_poly.entity_id
_entity_poly.type
_entity_poly.pdbx_seq_one_letter_code
_entity_poly.pdbx_strand_id
1 'polypeptide(L)' 'MRVDIYRRAEANNKFSYLAVPEGRLIPEEATNFDWETDGQAKEMGENAESLRSYGIDDLDQQIAEKGYAITSVASQPS' A
#
# COMPACT_ATOMS: atom_id res chain seq x y z
N MET A 1 2.01 8.26 11.72
CA MET A 1 1.21 8.81 10.59
C MET A 1 -0.04 7.96 10.35
N ARG A 2 -1.03 8.43 9.60
CA ARG A 2 -2.20 7.62 9.23
C ARG A 2 -2.21 7.39 7.72
N VAL A 3 -2.62 6.19 7.30
CA VAL A 3 -2.70 5.84 5.88
C VAL A 3 -4.03 5.17 5.56
N ASP A 4 -4.51 5.39 4.34
CA ASP A 4 -5.57 4.62 3.72
C ASP A 4 -4.94 3.46 2.94
N ILE A 5 -5.42 2.25 3.21
CA ILE A 5 -5.03 1.01 2.59
C ILE A 5 -6.07 0.63 1.53
N TYR A 6 -5.58 0.48 0.32
CA TYR A 6 -6.31 -0.04 -0.80
C TYR A 6 -5.76 -1.40 -1.19
N ARG A 7 -6.61 -2.27 -1.70
CA ARG A 7 -6.25 -3.56 -2.25
C ARG A 7 -6.72 -3.71 -3.68
N ARG A 8 -6.07 -4.56 -4.43
CA ARG A 8 -6.41 -4.89 -5.81
C ARG A 8 -6.25 -6.38 -5.99
N ALA A 9 -7.24 -7.02 -6.60
CA ALA A 9 -7.08 -8.39 -7.06
C ALA A 9 -6.14 -8.43 -8.27
N GLU A 10 -5.14 -9.31 -8.21
CA GLU A 10 -4.21 -9.59 -9.28
C GLU A 10 -4.47 -10.96 -9.91
N ALA A 11 -3.87 -11.18 -11.07
CA ALA A 11 -3.82 -12.52 -11.67
C ALA A 11 -3.20 -13.53 -10.68
N ASN A 12 -3.65 -14.78 -10.76
CA ASN A 12 -3.20 -15.89 -9.91
C ASN A 12 -3.60 -15.79 -8.42
N ASN A 13 -4.77 -15.21 -8.11
CA ASN A 13 -5.29 -15.06 -6.72
C ASN A 13 -4.35 -14.28 -5.79
N LYS A 14 -3.50 -13.42 -6.36
CA LYS A 14 -2.66 -12.52 -5.58
C LYS A 14 -3.41 -11.23 -5.31
N PHE A 15 -3.03 -10.54 -4.24
CA PHE A 15 -3.54 -9.20 -3.94
C PHE A 15 -2.38 -8.22 -3.87
N SER A 16 -2.56 -7.09 -4.55
CA SER A 16 -1.69 -5.94 -4.40
C SER A 16 -2.28 -5.01 -3.35
N TYR A 17 -1.45 -4.45 -2.48
CA TYR A 17 -1.86 -3.48 -1.47
C TYR A 17 -1.14 -2.16 -1.69
N LEU A 18 -1.87 -1.07 -1.57
CA LEU A 18 -1.40 0.30 -1.72
C LEU A 18 -1.74 1.07 -0.43
N ALA A 19 -0.72 1.64 0.21
CA ALA A 19 -0.84 2.52 1.35
C ALA A 19 -0.61 3.98 0.93
N VAL A 20 -1.62 4.82 1.10
CA VAL A 20 -1.57 6.25 0.78
C VAL A 20 -1.73 7.04 2.08
N PRO A 21 -0.90 8.05 2.36
CA PRO A 21 -1.09 8.92 3.52
C PRO A 21 -2.51 9.52 3.55
N GLU A 22 -3.13 9.56 4.73
CA GLU A 22 -4.47 10.11 4.92
C GLU A 22 -4.57 11.51 4.29
N GLY A 23 -5.61 11.70 3.48
CA GLY A 23 -5.86 12.97 2.79
C GLY A 23 -5.00 13.21 1.54
N ARG A 24 -4.17 12.25 1.12
CA ARG A 24 -3.56 12.25 -0.22
C ARG A 24 -4.40 11.44 -1.21
N LEU A 25 -4.30 11.85 -2.48
CA LEU A 25 -4.88 11.12 -3.60
C LEU A 25 -3.98 9.94 -3.99
N ILE A 26 -4.59 8.91 -4.56
CA ILE A 26 -3.88 7.82 -5.23
C ILE A 26 -3.06 8.43 -6.38
N PRO A 27 -1.76 8.11 -6.50
CA PRO A 27 -0.90 8.63 -7.57
C PRO A 27 -1.44 8.21 -8.95
N GLU A 28 -1.24 9.07 -9.97
CA GLU A 28 -1.73 8.80 -11.33
C GLU A 28 -1.15 7.50 -11.93
N GLU A 29 0.06 7.11 -11.52
CA GLU A 29 0.67 5.84 -11.93
C GLU A 29 -0.10 4.62 -11.40
N ALA A 30 -0.78 4.76 -10.26
CA ALA A 30 -1.62 3.72 -9.66
C ALA A 30 -3.13 3.96 -9.89
N THR A 31 -3.56 5.14 -10.36
CA THR A 31 -5.00 5.44 -10.56
C THR A 31 -5.64 4.68 -11.72
N ASN A 32 -4.84 4.07 -12.60
CA ASN A 32 -5.31 3.24 -13.70
C ASN A 32 -5.84 1.87 -13.27
N PHE A 33 -5.80 1.58 -11.97
CA PHE A 33 -6.25 0.31 -11.42
C PHE A 33 -7.49 0.47 -10.57
N ASP A 34 -8.34 -0.54 -10.60
CA ASP A 34 -9.53 -0.63 -9.75
C ASP A 34 -9.11 -1.05 -8.34
N TRP A 35 -8.82 -0.05 -7.52
CA TRP A 35 -8.45 -0.22 -6.12
C TRP A 35 -9.70 -0.29 -5.25
N GLU A 36 -9.84 -1.38 -4.50
CA GLU A 36 -10.85 -1.53 -3.46
C GLU A 36 -10.31 -0.98 -2.13
N THR A 37 -11.14 -0.24 -1.39
CA THR A 37 -10.78 0.21 -0.03
C THR A 37 -10.77 -0.98 0.93
N ASP A 38 -9.60 -1.33 1.48
CA ASP A 38 -9.46 -2.40 2.49
C ASP A 38 -9.52 -1.84 3.92
N GLY A 39 -8.95 -0.65 4.15
CA GLY A 39 -9.03 0.03 5.44
C GLY A 39 -8.63 1.50 5.35
N GLN A 40 -9.32 2.36 6.09
CA GLN A 40 -9.08 3.82 6.07
C GLN A 40 -8.50 4.33 7.38
N ALA A 41 -7.74 5.42 7.32
CA ALA A 41 -7.15 6.11 8.47
C ALA A 41 -6.42 5.17 9.46
N LYS A 42 -5.72 4.15 8.93
CA LYS A 42 -4.98 3.17 9.73
C LYS A 42 -3.76 3.86 10.35
N GLU A 43 -3.63 3.77 11.66
CA GLU A 43 -2.47 4.31 12.38
C GLU A 43 -1.22 3.50 12.03
N MET A 44 -0.26 4.17 11.42
CA MET A 44 1.05 3.63 11.03
C MET A 44 2.14 4.41 11.75
N GLY A 45 2.79 3.77 12.69
CA GLY A 45 3.98 4.30 13.36
C GLY A 45 5.01 3.18 13.52
N GLU A 46 6.04 3.41 14.32
CA GLU A 46 7.15 2.45 14.55
C GLU A 46 6.69 1.08 15.09
N ASN A 47 5.46 0.96 15.59
CA ASN A 47 4.86 -0.29 16.09
C ASN A 47 3.82 -0.91 15.14
N ALA A 48 3.75 -0.44 13.89
CA ALA A 48 2.78 -0.94 12.91
C ALA A 48 3.23 -2.28 12.31
N GLU A 49 3.27 -3.34 13.13
CA GLU A 49 3.47 -4.74 12.69
C GLU A 49 2.44 -5.18 11.64
N SER A 50 1.35 -4.43 11.48
CA SER A 50 0.23 -4.73 10.59
C SER A 50 0.56 -4.68 9.10
N LEU A 51 1.62 -4.00 8.65
CA LEU A 51 1.92 -3.85 7.22
C LEU A 51 2.72 -5.00 6.61
N ARG A 52 3.46 -5.75 7.42
CA ARG A 52 4.07 -7.01 6.95
C ARG A 52 3.00 -7.99 6.48
N SER A 53 1.82 -7.98 7.11
CA SER A 53 0.67 -8.78 6.69
C SER A 53 0.14 -8.39 5.30
N TYR A 54 0.38 -7.15 4.88
CA TYR A 54 0.03 -6.64 3.55
C TYR A 54 1.21 -6.73 2.55
N GLY A 55 2.37 -7.22 2.98
CA GLY A 55 3.56 -7.31 2.12
C GLY A 55 4.12 -5.95 1.68
N ILE A 56 3.87 -4.90 2.47
CA ILE A 56 4.43 -3.57 2.25
C ILE A 56 5.68 -3.44 3.13
N ASP A 57 6.85 -3.51 2.49
CA ASP A 57 8.15 -3.31 3.13
C ASP A 57 8.58 -1.84 3.00
N ASP A 58 9.41 -1.35 3.92
CA ASP A 58 9.98 0.00 3.88
C ASP A 58 8.96 1.14 3.67
N LEU A 59 7.80 1.08 4.35
CA LEU A 59 6.70 2.05 4.21
C LEU A 59 7.20 3.50 4.24
N ASP A 60 7.95 3.86 5.28
CA ASP A 60 8.40 5.24 5.50
C ASP A 60 9.30 5.72 4.36
N GLN A 61 10.18 4.85 3.84
CA GLN A 61 11.05 5.18 2.71
C GLN A 61 10.24 5.38 1.44
N GLN A 62 9.33 4.44 1.11
CA GLN A 62 8.50 4.56 -0.09
C GLN A 62 7.62 5.83 -0.04
N ILE A 63 7.03 6.14 1.11
CA ILE A 63 6.24 7.36 1.29
C ILE A 63 7.11 8.61 1.19
N ALA A 64 8.33 8.60 1.73
CA ALA A 64 9.24 9.73 1.61
C ALA A 64 9.69 9.96 0.16
N GLU A 65 9.91 8.90 -0.61
CA GLU A 65 10.38 8.99 -2.00
C GLU A 65 9.28 9.27 -3.01
N LYS A 66 8.16 8.56 -2.92
CA LYS A 66 7.07 8.56 -3.93
C LYS A 66 5.79 9.19 -3.42
N GLY A 67 5.65 9.33 -2.10
CA GLY A 67 4.44 9.84 -1.47
C GLY A 67 3.36 8.81 -1.15
N TYR A 68 3.63 7.53 -1.42
CA TYR A 68 2.78 6.36 -1.16
C TYR A 68 3.67 5.12 -1.04
N ALA A 69 3.14 4.02 -0.54
CA ALA A 69 3.82 2.72 -0.52
C ALA A 69 2.93 1.65 -1.16
N ILE A 70 3.53 0.66 -1.79
CA ILE A 70 2.81 -0.45 -2.43
C ILE A 70 3.51 -1.77 -2.07
N THR A 71 2.79 -2.88 -2.13
CA THR A 71 3.43 -4.20 -2.04
C THR A 71 4.53 -4.32 -3.10
N SER A 72 5.69 -4.81 -2.69
CA SER A 72 6.78 -5.01 -3.63
C SER A 72 6.48 -6.23 -4.49
N VAL A 73 5.97 -6.01 -5.71
CA VAL A 73 5.77 -7.08 -6.70
C VAL A 73 7.12 -7.72 -7.08
N ALA A 74 8.22 -6.96 -6.97
CA ALA A 74 9.58 -7.41 -7.24
C ALA A 74 10.09 -8.49 -6.27
N SER A 75 9.43 -8.68 -5.12
CA SER A 75 9.75 -9.72 -4.14
C SER A 75 8.79 -10.92 -4.19
N GLN A 76 7.81 -10.93 -5.10
CA GLN A 76 6.98 -12.12 -5.29
C GLN A 76 7.74 -13.15 -6.13
N PRO A 77 8.04 -14.35 -5.60
CA PRO A 77 8.58 -15.41 -6.43
C PRO A 77 7.57 -15.73 -7.56
N SER A 78 8.13 -15.91 -8.76
CA SER A 78 7.43 -16.32 -9.99
C SER A 78 6.69 -17.64 -9.83
#